data_AF-A0A9W9VC44-F1
#
_entry.id   AF-A0A9W9VC44-F1
#
_cell.length_a   1.000
_cell.length_b   1.000
_cell.length_c   1.000
_cell.angle_alpha   90.00
_cell.angle_beta   90.00
_cell.angle_gamma   90.00
#
_symmetry.space_group_name_H-M   'P 1'
#
loop_
_entity.id
_entity.type
_entity.pdbx_description
1 polymer ?
#
loop_
_entity_poly.entity_id
_entity_poly.type
_entity_poly.pdbx_seq_one_letter_code
_entity_poly.pdbx_strand_id
1 'polypeptide(L)'
;MLSQPGIGDPQAGFYSLMAAPSALRQLGTLNAMVDVAASPLPQMRASAIAMSPTPALPKTPVKRMQELIQLQTFEGSWMWSNELFELLECDMSATITKLATLYACAGRTIEHGFPHGDESTVLATLLAMGWLLKKHSGWRGVWELVHAKASEWVRLELKRMQNQGLPGAIIAPIRDEIVHMV
;
A
#
# COMPACT_ATOMS: atom_id res chain seq x y z
N MET A 1 57.85 -26.42 -6.99
CA MET A 1 58.20 -26.44 -8.42
C MET A 1 56.92 -26.34 -9.22
N LEU A 2 56.82 -25.28 -10.03
CA LEU A 2 55.94 -25.10 -11.22
C LEU A 2 54.42 -25.07 -10.97
N SER A 3 53.59 -24.24 -11.61
CA SER A 3 53.66 -22.92 -12.25
C SER A 3 52.19 -22.57 -12.57
N GLN A 4 51.84 -21.28 -12.49
CA GLN A 4 50.57 -20.62 -12.87
C GLN A 4 50.21 -20.74 -14.38
N PRO A 5 49.27 -19.95 -14.98
CA PRO A 5 47.82 -19.71 -14.72
C PRO A 5 46.99 -19.72 -16.05
N GLY A 6 45.69 -19.37 -16.01
CA GLY A 6 44.93 -18.84 -17.16
C GLY A 6 43.61 -18.24 -16.66
N ILE A 7 43.42 -16.92 -16.53
CA ILE A 7 43.29 -15.84 -17.53
C ILE A 7 42.39 -16.20 -18.71
N GLY A 8 41.20 -15.61 -18.70
CA GLY A 8 40.25 -15.63 -19.80
C GLY A 8 39.04 -14.72 -19.52
N ASP A 9 39.28 -13.42 -19.36
CA ASP A 9 38.27 -12.36 -19.54
C ASP A 9 38.55 -11.69 -20.89
N PRO A 10 37.53 -11.51 -21.75
CA PRO A 10 37.48 -10.25 -22.47
C PRO A 10 36.08 -9.68 -22.74
N GLN A 11 36.03 -8.36 -22.54
CA GLN A 11 35.28 -7.33 -23.28
C GLN A 11 33.79 -7.17 -23.01
N ALA A 12 33.38 -6.03 -22.42
CA ALA A 12 33.34 -4.66 -22.97
C ALA A 12 32.16 -4.44 -23.94
N GLY A 13 31.21 -3.65 -23.49
CA GLY A 13 30.05 -3.19 -24.27
C GLY A 13 29.41 -1.97 -23.61
N PHE A 14 30.06 -0.82 -23.78
CA PHE A 14 29.50 0.52 -23.60
C PHE A 14 28.20 0.67 -24.41
N TYR A 15 27.08 1.09 -23.78
CA TYR A 15 25.98 1.94 -24.29
C TYR A 15 25.03 2.17 -23.08
N SER A 16 24.43 3.30 -22.76
CA SER A 16 24.42 4.65 -23.28
C SER A 16 23.78 5.51 -22.19
N LEU A 17 24.46 6.60 -21.82
CA LEU A 17 23.95 7.67 -20.99
C LEU A 17 22.90 8.44 -21.81
N MET A 18 21.61 8.31 -21.50
CA MET A 18 20.57 9.20 -22.03
C MET A 18 20.08 10.09 -20.91
N ALA A 19 20.75 11.23 -20.78
CA ALA A 19 20.21 12.43 -20.17
C ALA A 19 19.02 12.93 -21.03
N ALA A 20 17.94 13.32 -20.38
CA ALA A 20 16.79 13.97 -21.00
C ALA A 20 16.54 15.33 -20.32
N PRO A 21 15.97 16.30 -21.05
CA PRO A 21 16.44 17.69 -21.01
C PRO A 21 15.63 18.60 -20.09
N SER A 22 16.34 19.55 -19.47
CA SER A 22 15.78 20.79 -18.96
C SER A 22 15.22 21.62 -20.11
N ALA A 23 13.89 21.68 -20.23
CA ALA A 23 13.21 22.58 -21.14
C ALA A 23 12.70 23.81 -20.39
N LEU A 24 13.43 24.89 -20.63
CA LEU A 24 13.18 26.29 -20.35
C LEU A 24 11.85 26.73 -21.01
N ARG A 25 10.89 27.22 -20.21
CA ARG A 25 9.83 28.12 -20.69
C ARG A 25 9.86 29.39 -19.85
N GLN A 26 10.49 30.40 -20.41
CA GLN A 26 10.41 31.80 -20.02
C GLN A 26 9.51 32.55 -21.00
N LEU A 27 8.93 33.63 -20.46
CA LEU A 27 8.55 34.91 -21.08
C LEU A 27 7.12 35.17 -21.56
N GLY A 28 6.65 36.34 -21.09
CA GLY A 28 5.62 37.20 -21.66
C GLY A 28 4.26 36.99 -21.00
N THR A 29 3.56 37.97 -20.45
CA THR A 29 3.53 39.39 -20.84
C THR A 29 2.94 40.22 -19.68
N LEU A 30 3.58 41.36 -19.39
CA LEU A 30 3.09 42.43 -18.55
C LEU A 30 1.83 43.04 -19.16
N ASN A 31 0.78 43.29 -18.36
CA ASN A 31 -0.14 44.36 -18.68
C ASN A 31 -0.50 45.15 -17.42
N ALA A 32 -0.41 46.46 -17.59
CA ALA A 32 -0.47 47.50 -16.58
C ALA A 32 -1.92 47.90 -16.24
N MET A 33 -2.05 48.33 -14.98
CA MET A 33 -2.87 49.44 -14.45
C MET A 33 -3.99 50.00 -15.34
N VAL A 34 -5.24 49.97 -14.83
CA VAL A 34 -6.12 51.16 -14.76
C VAL A 34 -6.96 51.09 -13.47
N ASP A 35 -7.15 52.27 -12.91
CA ASP A 35 -7.67 52.72 -11.62
C ASP A 35 -9.22 52.72 -11.54
N VAL A 36 -9.74 53.06 -10.35
CA VAL A 36 -11.04 53.68 -10.03
C VAL A 36 -12.16 52.83 -9.39
N ALA A 37 -12.57 53.37 -8.21
CA ALA A 37 -13.88 53.34 -7.55
C ALA A 37 -14.17 52.28 -6.45
N ALA A 38 -13.95 52.76 -5.23
CA ALA A 38 -14.73 52.58 -4.01
C ALA A 38 -16.15 51.97 -4.14
N SER A 39 -16.42 50.95 -3.32
CA SER A 39 -17.62 50.80 -2.47
C SER A 39 -17.49 49.55 -1.58
N PRO A 40 -17.46 49.67 -0.23
CA PRO A 40 -17.63 48.52 0.65
C PRO A 40 -19.12 48.22 0.85
N LEU A 41 -19.58 47.12 0.27
CA LEU A 41 -20.89 46.52 0.56
C LEU A 41 -20.84 45.66 1.84
N PRO A 42 -21.97 45.51 2.55
CA PRO A 42 -22.02 45.12 3.95
C PRO A 42 -21.72 43.63 4.17
N GLN A 43 -20.93 43.40 5.21
CA GLN A 43 -20.58 42.11 5.80
C GLN A 43 -21.85 41.41 6.32
N MET A 44 -22.46 40.55 5.49
CA MET A 44 -23.38 39.54 5.98
C MET A 44 -22.57 38.46 6.70
N ARG A 45 -22.73 38.42 8.02
CA ARG A 45 -22.32 37.29 8.87
C ARG A 45 -22.92 36.00 8.28
N ALA A 46 -22.07 35.21 7.62
CA ALA A 46 -22.36 33.80 7.42
C ALA A 46 -22.40 33.16 8.81
N SER A 47 -23.61 32.90 9.30
CA SER A 47 -23.81 32.00 10.42
C SER A 47 -23.32 30.63 9.96
N ALA A 48 -22.15 30.22 10.44
CA ALA A 48 -21.68 28.85 10.29
C ALA A 48 -22.64 27.96 11.06
N ILE A 49 -23.64 27.43 10.37
CA ILE A 49 -24.45 26.33 10.85
C ILE A 49 -23.47 25.16 10.99
N ALA A 50 -23.15 24.84 12.24
CA ALA A 50 -22.40 23.64 12.58
C ALA A 50 -23.14 22.44 11.99
N MET A 51 -22.63 21.91 10.88
CA MET A 51 -23.10 20.65 10.33
C MET A 51 -22.78 19.58 11.37
N SER A 52 -23.80 19.13 12.09
CA SER A 52 -23.73 17.94 12.91
C SER A 52 -23.28 16.77 12.01
N PRO A 53 -22.28 15.96 12.42
CA PRO A 53 -21.89 14.81 11.62
C PRO A 53 -23.06 13.84 11.53
N THR A 54 -23.61 13.68 10.32
CA THR A 54 -24.63 12.68 10.02
C THR A 54 -24.08 11.30 10.38
N PRO A 55 -24.79 10.50 11.20
CA PRO A 55 -24.37 9.14 11.49
C PRO A 55 -24.26 8.34 10.19
N ALA A 56 -23.06 7.87 9.86
CA ALA A 56 -22.84 7.06 8.67
C ALA A 56 -23.65 5.76 8.81
N LEU A 57 -24.61 5.54 7.90
CA LEU A 57 -25.38 4.32 7.82
C LEU A 57 -24.43 3.12 7.65
N PRO A 58 -24.67 1.98 8.31
CA PRO A 58 -23.82 0.79 8.17
C PRO A 58 -23.68 0.40 6.70
N LYS A 59 -22.43 0.31 6.20
CA LYS A 59 -22.13 -0.13 4.84
C LYS A 59 -22.61 -1.58 4.66
N THR A 60 -23.25 -1.88 3.53
CA THR A 60 -23.64 -3.27 3.21
C THR A 60 -22.37 -4.10 2.95
N PRO A 61 -22.40 -5.44 3.19
CA PRO A 61 -21.24 -6.29 2.92
C PRO A 61 -20.72 -6.16 1.48
N VAL A 62 -21.62 -6.07 0.49
CA VAL A 62 -21.27 -5.91 -0.93
C VAL A 62 -20.55 -4.58 -1.17
N LYS A 63 -21.02 -3.50 -0.56
CA LYS A 63 -20.40 -2.19 -0.69
C LYS A 63 -18.99 -2.19 -0.09
N ARG A 64 -18.78 -2.82 1.07
CA ARG A 64 -17.44 -2.94 1.66
C ARG A 64 -16.49 -3.75 0.80
N MET A 65 -16.95 -4.87 0.23
CA MET A 65 -16.15 -5.65 -0.71
C MET A 65 -15.73 -4.81 -1.92
N GLN A 66 -16.64 -4.01 -2.49
CA GLN A 66 -16.32 -3.11 -3.59
C GLN A 66 -15.33 -2.01 -3.20
N GLU A 67 -15.50 -1.40 -2.02
CA GLU A 67 -14.55 -0.41 -1.47
C GLU A 67 -13.17 -1.06 -1.23
N LEU A 68 -13.12 -2.29 -0.71
CA LEU A 68 -11.88 -3.02 -0.53
C LEU A 68 -11.18 -3.30 -1.87
N ILE A 69 -11.93 -3.69 -2.91
CA ILE A 69 -11.38 -3.88 -4.27
C ILE A 69 -10.81 -2.56 -4.80
N GLN A 70 -11.48 -1.43 -4.56
CA GLN A 70 -11.00 -0.11 -5.00
C GLN A 70 -9.73 0.35 -4.29
N LEU A 71 -9.48 -0.12 -3.06
CA LEU A 71 -8.24 0.15 -2.34
C LEU A 71 -7.04 -0.66 -2.83
N GLN A 72 -7.24 -1.65 -3.68
CA GLN A 72 -6.14 -2.42 -4.23
C GLN A 72 -5.27 -1.52 -5.10
N THR A 73 -3.96 -1.54 -4.88
CA THR A 73 -3.00 -0.84 -5.74
C THR A 73 -3.00 -1.44 -7.14
N PHE A 74 -2.43 -0.70 -8.10
CA PHE A 74 -2.23 -1.22 -9.46
C PHE A 74 -1.41 -2.52 -9.47
N GLU A 75 -0.53 -2.75 -8.51
CA GLU A 75 0.29 -3.97 -8.46
C GLU A 75 -0.45 -5.18 -7.85
N GLY A 76 -1.54 -4.95 -7.13
CA GLY A 76 -2.32 -6.00 -6.48
C GLY A 76 -2.21 -6.04 -4.95
N SER A 77 -1.54 -5.07 -4.34
CA SER A 77 -1.34 -4.99 -2.89
C SER A 77 -2.35 -4.08 -2.21
N TRP A 78 -2.40 -4.14 -0.87
CA TRP A 78 -3.06 -3.15 -0.03
C TRP A 78 -2.07 -2.49 0.90
N MET A 79 -2.28 -1.21 1.16
CA MET A 79 -1.48 -0.46 2.12
C MET A 79 -2.01 -0.66 3.53
N TRP A 80 -1.10 -0.72 4.50
CA TRP A 80 -1.45 -0.73 5.91
C TRP A 80 -2.00 0.64 6.34
N SER A 81 -3.32 0.79 6.39
CA SER A 81 -4.00 2.07 6.65
C SER A 81 -5.26 1.91 7.49
N ASN A 82 -5.69 2.97 8.18
CA ASN A 82 -6.95 2.95 8.96
C ASN A 82 -8.15 2.58 8.10
N GLU A 83 -8.17 3.03 6.84
CA GLU A 83 -9.24 2.76 5.88
C GLU A 83 -9.36 1.25 5.57
N LEU A 84 -8.23 0.56 5.41
CA LEU A 84 -8.22 -0.89 5.26
C LEU A 84 -8.86 -1.55 6.48
N PHE A 85 -8.42 -1.20 7.69
CA PHE A 85 -8.91 -1.84 8.93
C PHE A 85 -10.39 -1.57 9.21
N GLU A 86 -10.90 -0.39 8.83
CA GLU A 86 -12.34 -0.10 8.87
C GLU A 86 -13.13 -1.06 7.98
N LEU A 87 -12.65 -1.33 6.76
CA LEU A 87 -13.31 -2.25 5.84
C LEU A 87 -13.21 -3.71 6.26
N LEU A 88 -12.08 -4.11 6.82
CA LEU A 88 -11.87 -5.45 7.35
C LEU A 88 -12.65 -5.71 8.65
N GLU A 89 -13.26 -4.69 9.24
CA GLU A 89 -13.94 -4.74 10.56
C GLU A 89 -13.00 -5.27 11.66
N CYS A 90 -11.72 -4.91 11.58
CA CYS A 90 -10.68 -5.38 12.49
C CYS A 90 -10.08 -4.22 13.29
N ASP A 91 -9.81 -4.44 14.57
CA ASP A 91 -9.03 -3.50 15.36
C ASP A 91 -7.54 -3.60 15.00
N MET A 92 -6.95 -2.48 14.59
CA MET A 92 -5.56 -2.44 14.14
C MET A 92 -4.58 -2.83 15.25
N SER A 93 -4.80 -2.36 16.48
CA SER A 93 -3.92 -2.64 17.63
C SER A 93 -3.95 -4.11 18.04
N ALA A 94 -5.14 -4.71 18.10
CA ALA A 94 -5.33 -6.12 18.37
C ALA A 94 -4.72 -6.98 17.26
N THR A 95 -4.83 -6.54 15.99
CA THR A 95 -4.21 -7.23 14.86
C THR A 95 -2.69 -7.21 14.96
N ILE A 96 -2.09 -6.05 15.27
CA ILE A 96 -0.65 -5.93 15.53
C ILE A 96 -0.21 -6.87 16.65
N THR A 97 -0.97 -6.96 17.74
CA THR A 97 -0.67 -7.84 18.89
C THR A 97 -0.71 -9.33 18.51
N LYS A 98 -1.68 -9.74 17.70
CA LYS A 98 -1.75 -11.12 17.19
C LYS A 98 -0.59 -11.44 16.24
N LEU A 99 -0.27 -10.53 15.33
CA LEU A 99 0.87 -10.68 14.42
C LEU A 99 2.19 -10.76 15.21
N ALA A 100 2.39 -9.87 16.18
CA ALA A 100 3.51 -9.91 17.11
C ALA A 100 3.70 -11.28 17.76
N THR A 101 2.60 -11.91 18.18
CA THR A 101 2.60 -13.25 18.76
C THR A 101 3.03 -14.31 17.73
N LEU A 102 2.49 -14.26 16.51
CA LEU A 102 2.89 -15.19 15.43
C LEU A 102 4.37 -15.07 15.07
N TYR A 103 4.90 -13.85 15.03
CA TYR A 103 6.32 -13.59 14.77
C TYR A 103 7.21 -14.13 15.89
N ALA A 104 6.81 -13.93 17.14
CA ALA A 104 7.53 -14.50 18.29
C ALA A 104 7.55 -16.02 18.24
N CYS A 105 6.43 -16.67 17.88
CA CYS A 105 6.36 -18.12 17.66
C CYS A 105 7.28 -18.58 16.51
N ALA A 106 7.47 -17.75 15.50
CA ALA A 106 8.41 -17.99 14.40
C ALA A 106 9.87 -17.61 14.74
N GLY A 107 10.17 -17.26 15.99
CA GLY A 107 11.52 -16.96 16.47
C GLY A 107 12.04 -15.56 16.13
N ARG A 108 11.15 -14.62 15.75
CA ARG A 108 11.52 -13.22 15.49
C ARG A 108 11.01 -12.29 16.58
N THR A 109 11.92 -11.52 17.17
CA THR A 109 11.57 -10.37 18.01
C THR A 109 11.12 -9.21 17.13
N ILE A 110 9.97 -8.64 17.44
CA ILE A 110 9.44 -7.46 16.77
C ILE A 110 10.13 -6.19 17.27
N GLU A 111 10.37 -5.26 16.34
CA GLU A 111 10.97 -3.97 16.62
C GLU A 111 9.90 -2.89 16.87
N HIS A 112 10.31 -1.74 17.42
CA HIS A 112 9.43 -0.59 17.55
C HIS A 112 8.92 -0.14 16.17
N GLY A 113 7.61 0.11 16.07
CA GLY A 113 6.98 0.48 14.80
C GLY A 113 6.59 -0.69 13.90
N PHE A 114 6.55 -1.91 14.43
CA PHE A 114 6.03 -3.08 13.71
C PHE A 114 4.51 -2.94 13.42
N PRO A 115 4.04 -3.30 12.21
CA PRO A 115 4.82 -3.62 11.01
C PRO A 115 5.26 -2.37 10.23
N HIS A 116 6.39 -2.44 9.51
CA HIS A 116 6.94 -1.30 8.75
C HIS A 116 7.34 -1.67 7.32
N GLY A 117 7.48 -0.67 6.45
CA GLY A 117 7.98 -0.83 5.08
C GLY A 117 7.21 -1.88 4.24
N ASP A 118 7.95 -2.70 3.51
CA ASP A 118 7.38 -3.73 2.64
C ASP A 118 6.64 -4.83 3.43
N GLU A 119 7.09 -5.10 4.66
CA GLU A 119 6.46 -6.05 5.57
C GLU A 119 5.03 -5.64 5.92
N SER A 120 4.76 -4.35 6.18
CA SER A 120 3.39 -3.89 6.46
C SER A 120 2.47 -4.06 5.25
N THR A 121 2.99 -3.84 4.04
CA THR A 121 2.23 -4.00 2.79
C THR A 121 1.89 -5.46 2.51
N VAL A 122 2.84 -6.38 2.75
CA VAL A 122 2.58 -7.83 2.64
C VAL A 122 1.52 -8.27 3.66
N LEU A 123 1.65 -7.85 4.92
CA LEU A 123 0.70 -8.22 5.96
C LEU A 123 -0.70 -7.65 5.68
N ALA A 124 -0.81 -6.39 5.28
CA ALA A 124 -2.07 -5.77 4.85
C ALA A 124 -2.73 -6.54 3.71
N THR A 125 -1.93 -6.97 2.72
CA THR A 125 -2.41 -7.74 1.57
C THR A 125 -2.92 -9.13 1.99
N LEU A 126 -2.22 -9.81 2.89
CA LEU A 126 -2.66 -11.12 3.42
C LEU A 126 -3.97 -11.00 4.22
N LEU A 127 -4.13 -9.96 5.02
CA LEU A 127 -5.35 -9.68 5.76
C LEU A 127 -6.52 -9.40 4.79
N ALA A 128 -6.32 -8.58 3.77
CA ALA A 128 -7.35 -8.30 2.76
C ALA A 128 -7.79 -9.58 2.02
N MET A 129 -6.83 -10.43 1.63
CA MET A 129 -7.11 -11.73 1.00
C MET A 129 -7.93 -12.65 1.92
N GLY A 130 -7.56 -12.76 3.19
CA GLY A 130 -8.28 -13.57 4.18
C GLY A 130 -9.73 -13.14 4.36
N TRP A 131 -9.97 -11.84 4.36
CA TRP A 131 -11.30 -11.29 4.54
C TRP A 131 -12.20 -11.59 3.33
N LEU A 132 -11.66 -11.45 2.10
CA LEU A 132 -12.37 -11.80 0.87
C LEU A 132 -12.79 -13.29 0.85
N LEU A 133 -11.87 -14.17 1.25
CA LEU A 133 -12.12 -15.61 1.30
C LEU A 133 -13.23 -15.98 2.29
N LYS A 134 -13.25 -15.35 3.47
CA LYS A 134 -14.18 -15.71 4.56
C LYS A 134 -15.55 -15.07 4.45
N LYS A 135 -15.61 -13.77 4.13
CA LYS A 135 -16.85 -12.99 4.23
C LYS A 135 -17.65 -12.99 2.94
N HIS A 136 -17.03 -13.30 1.80
CA HIS A 136 -17.62 -13.09 0.48
C HIS A 136 -17.54 -14.29 -0.46
N SER A 137 -17.48 -15.52 0.06
CA SER A 137 -17.45 -16.74 -0.77
C SER A 137 -18.58 -16.81 -1.82
N GLY A 138 -19.76 -16.28 -1.51
CA GLY A 138 -20.91 -16.20 -2.45
C GLY A 138 -20.75 -15.20 -3.60
N TRP A 139 -19.73 -14.34 -3.58
CA TRP A 139 -19.47 -13.28 -4.58
C TRP A 139 -18.15 -13.51 -5.32
N ARG A 140 -17.68 -14.76 -5.36
CA ARG A 140 -16.38 -15.15 -5.90
C ARG A 140 -16.09 -14.56 -7.27
N GLY A 141 -17.07 -14.56 -8.18
CA GLY A 141 -16.90 -14.01 -9.53
C GLY A 141 -16.51 -12.52 -9.58
N VAL A 142 -16.73 -11.76 -8.50
CA VAL A 142 -16.37 -10.34 -8.42
C VAL A 142 -14.94 -10.13 -7.91
N TRP A 143 -14.51 -10.91 -6.92
CA TRP A 143 -13.21 -10.67 -6.25
C TRP A 143 -12.12 -11.69 -6.61
N GLU A 144 -12.43 -12.79 -7.30
CA GLU A 144 -11.47 -13.87 -7.58
C GLU A 144 -10.24 -13.38 -8.35
N LEU A 145 -10.42 -12.53 -9.36
CA LEU A 145 -9.30 -11.96 -10.12
C LEU A 145 -8.45 -11.00 -9.27
N VAL A 146 -9.10 -10.21 -8.41
CA VAL A 146 -8.46 -9.29 -7.47
C VAL A 146 -7.59 -10.08 -6.49
N HIS A 147 -8.13 -11.18 -5.95
CA HIS A 147 -7.42 -12.09 -5.08
C HIS A 147 -6.27 -12.84 -5.80
N ALA A 148 -6.48 -13.32 -7.03
CA ALA A 148 -5.44 -14.01 -7.80
C ALA A 148 -4.24 -13.09 -8.05
N LYS A 149 -4.51 -11.83 -8.41
CA LYS A 149 -3.47 -10.80 -8.58
C LYS A 149 -2.70 -10.54 -7.28
N ALA A 150 -3.42 -10.36 -6.17
CA ALA A 150 -2.81 -10.17 -4.86
C ALA A 150 -1.96 -11.37 -4.43
N SER A 151 -2.43 -12.60 -4.68
CA SER A 151 -1.69 -13.82 -4.35
C SER A 151 -0.38 -13.90 -5.13
N GLU A 152 -0.39 -13.53 -6.41
CA GLU A 152 0.83 -13.51 -7.22
C GLU A 152 1.79 -12.41 -6.77
N TRP A 153 1.26 -11.22 -6.44
CA TRP A 153 2.05 -10.12 -5.89
C TRP A 153 2.74 -10.54 -4.58
N VAL A 154 2.00 -11.12 -3.61
CA VAL A 154 2.57 -11.62 -2.34
C VAL A 154 3.66 -12.67 -2.59
N ARG A 155 3.44 -13.59 -3.53
CA ARG A 155 4.41 -14.63 -3.86
C ARG A 155 5.73 -14.04 -4.37
N LEU A 156 5.66 -13.07 -5.27
CA LEU A 156 6.82 -12.38 -5.81
C LEU A 156 7.53 -11.55 -4.72
N GLU A 157 6.74 -10.85 -3.91
CA GLU A 157 7.24 -9.96 -2.88
C GLU A 157 7.95 -10.69 -1.74
N LEU A 158 7.39 -11.81 -1.28
CA LEU A 158 8.04 -12.67 -0.28
C LEU A 158 9.38 -13.22 -0.81
N LYS A 159 9.45 -13.61 -2.09
CA LYS A 159 10.69 -14.06 -2.71
C LYS A 159 11.72 -12.93 -2.80
N ARG A 160 11.28 -11.71 -3.16
CA ARG A 160 12.12 -10.51 -3.21
C ARG A 160 12.68 -10.19 -1.82
N MET A 161 11.84 -10.19 -0.80
CA MET A 161 12.22 -9.96 0.60
C MET A 161 13.25 -11.00 1.08
N GLN A 162 13.05 -12.29 0.78
CA GLN A 162 14.01 -13.35 1.12
C GLN A 162 15.40 -13.09 0.51
N ASN A 163 15.45 -12.70 -0.77
CA ASN A 163 16.70 -12.39 -1.46
C ASN A 163 17.44 -11.16 -0.88
N GLN A 164 16.72 -10.28 -0.17
CA GLN A 164 17.27 -9.08 0.46
C GLN A 164 17.53 -9.23 1.97
N GLY A 165 17.34 -10.43 2.53
CA GLY A 165 17.47 -10.66 3.97
C GLY A 165 16.36 -10.01 4.82
N LEU A 166 15.25 -9.61 4.19
CA LEU A 166 14.05 -9.10 4.84
C LEU A 166 13.18 -10.25 5.38
N PRO A 167 12.18 -9.99 6.25
CA PRO A 167 11.42 -11.04 6.94
C PRO A 167 10.49 -11.90 6.04
N GLY A 168 10.69 -11.92 4.72
CA GLY A 168 9.94 -12.79 3.81
C GLY A 168 10.10 -14.28 4.11
N ALA A 169 11.21 -14.70 4.72
CA ALA A 169 11.41 -16.08 5.19
C ALA A 169 10.58 -16.41 6.44
N ILE A 170 10.21 -15.39 7.23
CA ILE A 170 9.38 -15.54 8.45
C ILE A 170 7.91 -15.49 8.10
N ILE A 171 7.49 -14.62 7.18
CA ILE A 171 6.09 -14.49 6.77
C ILE A 171 5.59 -15.71 6.00
N ALA A 172 6.41 -16.25 5.09
CA ALA A 172 6.02 -17.38 4.25
C ALA A 172 5.46 -18.59 5.05
N PRO A 173 6.10 -19.07 6.13
CA PRO A 173 5.58 -20.19 6.91
C PRO A 173 4.34 -19.86 7.75
N ILE A 174 4.09 -18.60 8.13
CA ILE A 174 2.93 -18.20 8.95
C ILE A 174 1.79 -17.58 8.11
N ARG A 175 1.90 -17.68 6.79
CA ARG A 175 1.00 -17.00 5.84
C ARG A 175 -0.45 -17.41 6.06
N ASP A 176 -0.70 -18.70 6.21
CA ASP A 176 -2.05 -19.24 6.30
C ASP A 176 -2.71 -18.81 7.61
N GLU A 177 -1.95 -18.78 8.71
CA GLU A 177 -2.40 -18.25 10.01
C GLU A 177 -2.83 -16.79 9.90
N ILE A 178 -2.06 -15.95 9.18
CA ILE A 178 -2.39 -14.53 8.97
C ILE A 178 -3.70 -14.38 8.18
N VAL A 179 -3.84 -15.14 7.08
CA VAL A 179 -5.08 -15.15 6.27
C VAL A 179 -6.29 -15.59 7.11
N HIS A 180 -6.06 -16.44 8.11
CA HIS A 180 -7.09 -16.87 9.05
C HIS A 180 -7.36 -15.92 10.22
N MET A 181 -6.67 -14.78 10.35
CA MET A 181 -6.89 -13.84 11.46
C MET A 181 -8.18 -13.01 11.36
N VAL A 182 -8.65 -12.76 10.14
CA VAL A 182 -9.75 -11.83 9.80
C VAL A 182 -11.07 -12.52 9.51
#